data_AF-A0A9E4FX83-F1
#
_entry.id   AF-A0A9E4FX83-F1
#
_cell.length_a   1.000
_cell.length_b   1.000
_cell.length_c   1.000
_cell.angle_alpha   90.00
_cell.angle_beta   90.00
_cell.angle_gamma   90.00
#
_symmetry.space_group_name_H-M   'P 1'
#
loop_
_entity.id
_entity.type
_entity.pdbx_description
1 polymer ?
#
loop_
_entity_poly.entity_id
_entity_poly.type
_entity_poly.pdbx_seq_one_letter_code
_entity_poly.pdbx_strand_id
1 'polypeptide(L)'
;MWLQVAVNRCPSVIDAAIAETLRLAQGESIEWVSPLKANNYVEYCDQRFVESLGVDLRHKQLKEFWPSRGPVWDGLALTSNGRCLLVEAKANVPEFNSSPSGASEGSLRKIRRALDDTKAFLSVRSKTEWTQCFYQYANRLAHLYFLKEVNEVDAALVFVYFVGDDTVPDRNPVSKAGWEAAIDLATHHLGVRLHSPWMRDNVADVFIDVNDLRPFANS
;
A
#
# COMPACT_ATOMS: atom_id res chain seq x y z
N MET A 1 14.03 9.41 1.11
CA MET A 1 13.20 8.29 0.61
C MET A 1 12.79 8.58 -0.82
N TRP A 2 12.86 7.61 -1.75
CA TRP A 2 12.53 7.83 -3.17
C TRP A 2 11.09 8.28 -3.42
N LEU A 3 10.13 7.81 -2.63
CA LEU A 3 8.74 8.27 -2.72
C LEU A 3 8.62 9.79 -2.51
N GLN A 4 9.38 10.37 -1.57
CA GLN A 4 9.37 11.82 -1.36
C GLN A 4 9.91 12.59 -2.57
N VAL A 5 10.93 12.07 -3.25
CA VAL A 5 11.48 12.66 -4.48
C VAL A 5 10.45 12.55 -5.60
N ALA A 6 9.88 11.37 -5.81
CA ALA A 6 8.85 11.12 -6.82
C ALA A 6 7.68 12.08 -6.65
N VAL A 7 7.08 12.15 -5.46
CA VAL A 7 5.90 12.98 -5.19
C VAL A 7 6.19 14.48 -5.29
N ASN A 8 7.32 14.97 -4.77
CA ASN A 8 7.54 16.41 -4.62
C ASN A 8 8.35 17.05 -5.73
N ARG A 9 9.09 16.27 -6.51
CA ARG A 9 10.02 16.80 -7.52
C ARG A 9 9.71 16.32 -8.93
N CYS A 10 9.18 15.12 -9.08
CA CYS A 10 8.84 14.56 -10.40
C CYS A 10 7.57 13.70 -10.34
N PRO A 11 6.41 14.28 -9.92
CA PRO A 11 5.18 13.51 -9.71
C PRO A 11 4.69 12.83 -11.00
N SER A 12 4.98 13.41 -12.17
CA SER A 12 4.61 12.84 -13.46
C SER A 12 5.08 11.40 -13.68
N VAL A 13 6.24 11.00 -13.12
CA VAL A 13 6.77 9.63 -13.27
C VAL A 13 5.91 8.62 -12.50
N ILE A 14 5.63 8.91 -11.23
CA ILE A 14 4.83 8.01 -10.39
C ILE A 14 3.34 8.08 -10.75
N ASP A 15 2.82 9.27 -11.07
CA ASP A 15 1.42 9.47 -11.43
C ASP A 15 1.06 8.72 -12.71
N ALA A 16 1.94 8.77 -13.74
CA ALA A 16 1.72 8.04 -14.98
C ALA A 16 1.67 6.53 -14.76
N ALA A 17 2.57 6.00 -13.94
CA ALA A 17 2.64 4.56 -13.66
C ALA A 17 1.43 4.09 -12.82
N ILE A 18 0.97 4.90 -11.86
CA ILE A 18 -0.28 4.63 -11.11
C ILE A 18 -1.48 4.69 -12.05
N ALA A 19 -1.58 5.74 -12.88
CA ALA A 19 -2.70 5.95 -13.79
C ALA A 19 -2.83 4.81 -14.79
N GLU A 20 -1.72 4.34 -15.36
CA GLU A 20 -1.69 3.19 -16.27
C GLU A 20 -2.16 1.91 -15.56
N THR A 21 -1.60 1.61 -14.38
CA THR A 21 -1.86 0.36 -13.66
C THR A 21 -3.31 0.28 -13.14
N LEU A 22 -3.82 1.38 -12.58
CA LEU A 22 -5.21 1.49 -12.12
C LEU A 22 -6.20 1.81 -13.24
N ARG A 23 -5.73 2.01 -14.48
CA ARG A 23 -6.56 2.34 -15.65
C ARG A 23 -7.45 3.57 -15.38
N LEU A 24 -6.86 4.62 -14.82
CA LEU A 24 -7.56 5.87 -14.55
C LEU A 24 -8.07 6.51 -15.85
N ALA A 25 -9.15 7.28 -15.76
CA ALA A 25 -9.75 7.89 -16.93
C ALA A 25 -8.82 8.94 -17.56
N GLN A 26 -8.98 9.19 -18.86
CA GLN A 26 -8.20 10.23 -19.52
C GLN A 26 -8.46 11.60 -18.88
N GLY A 27 -7.38 12.26 -18.43
CA GLY A 27 -7.46 13.56 -17.76
C GLY A 27 -7.72 13.49 -16.24
N GLU A 28 -7.89 12.29 -15.67
CA GLU A 28 -7.94 12.10 -14.24
C GLU A 28 -6.56 12.33 -13.62
N SER A 29 -6.43 13.33 -12.75
CA SER A 29 -5.19 13.65 -12.05
C SER A 29 -5.12 13.00 -10.67
N ILE A 30 -3.91 12.91 -10.12
CA ILE A 30 -3.63 12.45 -8.76
C ILE A 30 -3.19 13.66 -7.92
N GLU A 31 -3.87 13.89 -6.82
CA GLU A 31 -3.59 14.93 -5.84
C GLU A 31 -3.01 14.31 -4.57
N TRP A 32 -1.72 14.53 -4.34
CA TRP A 32 -1.01 13.96 -3.20
C TRP A 32 -1.34 14.69 -1.90
N VAL A 33 -1.67 13.92 -0.86
CA VAL A 33 -1.88 14.38 0.53
C VAL A 33 -0.60 14.19 1.36
N SER A 34 0.10 13.06 1.16
CA SER A 34 1.41 12.77 1.74
C SER A 34 2.25 11.90 0.79
N PRO A 35 3.59 11.96 0.86
CA PRO A 35 4.41 12.76 1.79
C PRO A 35 4.80 14.12 1.16
N LEU A 36 4.06 15.19 1.46
CA LEU A 36 4.37 16.53 0.93
C LEU A 36 5.47 17.22 1.73
N LYS A 37 6.45 17.84 1.04
CA LYS A 37 7.55 18.61 1.65
C LYS A 37 7.04 19.76 2.51
N ALA A 38 5.99 20.46 2.04
CA ALA A 38 5.35 21.55 2.78
C ALA A 38 4.80 21.11 4.15
N ASN A 39 4.47 19.82 4.27
CA ASN A 39 3.95 19.20 5.48
C ASN A 39 5.00 18.30 6.14
N ASN A 40 6.30 18.60 5.97
CA ASN A 40 7.41 17.85 6.56
C ASN A 40 7.39 16.34 6.29
N TYR A 41 6.86 15.92 5.13
CA TYR A 41 6.77 14.52 4.72
C TYR A 41 6.04 13.63 5.75
N VAL A 42 4.98 14.15 6.39
CA VAL A 42 4.18 13.41 7.37
C VAL A 42 3.67 12.09 6.79
N GLU A 43 3.89 11.02 7.55
CA GLU A 43 3.29 9.70 7.34
C GLU A 43 2.11 9.53 8.30
N TYR A 44 0.99 9.05 7.78
CA TYR A 44 -0.27 8.98 8.52
C TYR A 44 -0.56 7.56 9.00
N CYS A 45 -1.09 7.44 10.21
CA CYS A 45 -1.56 6.18 10.77
C CYS A 45 -2.86 6.39 11.55
N ASP A 46 -3.53 5.29 11.89
CA ASP A 46 -4.77 5.28 12.67
C ASP A 46 -5.83 6.26 12.12
N GLN A 47 -6.63 6.88 12.99
CA GLN A 47 -7.71 7.77 12.59
C GLN A 47 -7.23 8.95 11.72
N ARG A 48 -5.97 9.38 11.88
CA ARG A 48 -5.42 10.52 11.13
C ARG A 48 -5.31 10.24 9.64
N PHE A 49 -5.10 8.99 9.21
CA PHE A 49 -5.07 8.68 7.77
C PHE A 49 -6.46 8.83 7.15
N VAL A 50 -7.50 8.38 7.86
CA VAL A 50 -8.92 8.50 7.44
C VAL A 50 -9.30 9.98 7.33
N GLU A 51 -8.96 10.76 8.36
CA GLU A 51 -9.21 12.21 8.39
C GLU A 51 -8.47 12.95 7.27
N SER A 52 -7.21 12.59 6.99
CA SER A 52 -6.41 13.23 5.95
C SER A 52 -6.92 12.99 4.53
N LEU A 53 -7.61 11.87 4.30
CA LEU A 53 -8.28 11.57 3.04
C LEU A 53 -9.69 12.17 2.95
N GLY A 54 -10.19 12.79 4.02
CA GLY A 54 -11.56 13.30 4.08
C GLY A 54 -12.63 12.20 4.02
N VAL A 55 -12.30 10.99 4.44
CA VAL A 55 -13.18 9.81 4.33
C VAL A 55 -14.21 9.77 5.46
N ASP A 56 -15.47 9.53 5.10
CA ASP A 56 -16.55 9.25 6.04
C ASP A 56 -16.77 7.74 6.21
N LEU A 57 -16.55 7.23 7.42
CA LEU A 57 -16.72 5.82 7.76
C LEU A 57 -18.18 5.54 8.17
N ARG A 58 -19.04 5.30 7.19
CA ARG A 58 -20.49 5.20 7.36
C ARG A 58 -20.96 4.00 8.17
N HIS A 59 -20.21 2.90 8.15
CA HIS A 59 -20.70 1.61 8.67
C HIS A 59 -19.90 1.09 9.86
N LYS A 60 -18.57 1.27 9.86
CA LYS A 60 -17.71 0.74 10.91
C LYS A 60 -16.54 1.67 11.17
N GLN A 61 -16.39 2.11 12.41
CA GLN A 61 -15.28 2.98 12.78
C GLN A 61 -13.96 2.20 12.79
N LEU A 62 -12.84 2.88 12.47
CA LEU A 62 -11.53 2.23 12.37
C LEU A 62 -11.15 1.52 13.68
N LYS A 63 -11.41 2.16 14.83
CA LYS A 63 -11.15 1.59 16.16
C LYS A 63 -11.89 0.28 16.43
N GLU A 64 -12.99 0.01 15.74
CA GLU A 64 -13.76 -1.24 15.84
C GLU A 64 -13.16 -2.34 14.96
N PHE A 65 -12.56 -1.95 13.84
CA PHE A 65 -11.94 -2.85 12.87
C PHE A 65 -10.49 -3.22 13.23
N TRP A 66 -9.65 -2.24 13.58
CA TRP A 66 -8.23 -2.41 13.85
C TRP A 66 -7.83 -1.82 15.22
N PRO A 67 -6.84 -2.39 15.94
CA PRO A 67 -6.33 -1.78 17.16
C PRO A 67 -5.57 -0.47 16.86
N SER A 68 -5.39 0.38 17.88
CA SER A 68 -4.51 1.55 17.80
C SER A 68 -3.07 1.15 17.46
N ARG A 69 -2.32 2.07 16.83
CA ARG A 69 -0.98 1.85 16.27
C ARG A 69 -1.04 0.85 15.10
N GLY A 70 -1.99 1.10 14.20
CA GLY A 70 -2.14 0.41 12.94
C GLY A 70 -1.03 0.75 11.93
N PRO A 71 -1.21 0.38 10.65
CA PRO A 71 -0.22 0.65 9.63
C PRO A 71 0.02 2.16 9.49
N VAL A 72 1.29 2.49 9.24
CA VAL A 72 1.75 3.82 8.84
C VAL A 72 1.81 3.83 7.32
N TRP A 73 1.15 4.80 6.68
CA TRP A 73 1.13 4.93 5.22
C TRP A 73 2.24 5.86 4.76
N ASP A 74 3.09 5.37 3.83
CA ASP A 74 4.18 6.14 3.25
C ASP A 74 3.67 7.28 2.36
N GLY A 75 2.48 7.09 1.77
CA GLY A 75 1.80 8.10 0.98
C GLY A 75 0.28 7.93 0.97
N LEU A 76 -0.40 9.04 0.75
CA LEU A 76 -1.84 9.13 0.58
C LEU A 76 -2.12 10.11 -0.55
N ALA A 77 -3.08 9.79 -1.40
CA ALA A 77 -3.51 10.68 -2.47
C ALA A 77 -4.99 10.51 -2.78
N LEU A 78 -5.55 11.47 -3.51
CA LEU A 78 -6.91 11.43 -4.06
C LEU A 78 -6.81 11.56 -5.58
N THR A 79 -7.56 10.77 -6.32
CA THR A 79 -7.77 11.11 -7.73
C THR A 79 -8.74 12.30 -7.83
N SER A 80 -8.70 13.04 -8.93
CA SER A 80 -9.65 14.14 -9.19
C SER A 80 -11.13 13.71 -9.17
N ASN A 81 -11.42 12.41 -9.30
CA ASN A 81 -12.77 11.84 -9.16
C ASN A 81 -13.10 11.43 -7.70
N GLY A 82 -12.21 11.69 -6.75
CA GLY A 82 -12.39 11.41 -5.32
C GLY A 82 -11.99 10.01 -4.87
N ARG A 83 -11.35 9.20 -5.73
CA ARG A 83 -10.87 7.87 -5.34
C ARG A 83 -9.65 7.99 -4.42
N CYS A 84 -9.73 7.36 -3.26
CA CYS A 84 -8.65 7.36 -2.28
C CYS A 84 -7.54 6.40 -2.70
N LEU A 85 -6.29 6.85 -2.68
CA LEU A 85 -5.11 6.03 -2.93
C LEU A 85 -4.31 5.87 -1.64
N LEU A 86 -4.22 4.62 -1.16
CA LEU A 86 -3.38 4.24 -0.03
C LEU A 86 -2.04 3.72 -0.58
N VAL A 87 -0.91 4.32 -0.20
CA VAL A 87 0.40 4.02 -0.81
C VAL A 87 1.36 3.37 0.20
N GLU A 88 1.96 2.26 -0.21
CA GLU A 88 3.07 1.59 0.47
C GLU A 88 4.28 1.57 -0.47
N ALA A 89 5.40 2.16 -0.05
CA ALA A 89 6.66 2.14 -0.77
C ALA A 89 7.59 1.05 -0.23
N LYS A 90 8.29 0.38 -1.15
CA LYS A 90 9.31 -0.62 -0.81
C LYS A 90 10.58 -0.36 -1.63
N ALA A 91 11.72 -0.43 -0.95
CA ALA A 91 13.02 -0.18 -1.58
C ALA A 91 13.89 -1.44 -1.64
N ASN A 92 13.56 -2.50 -0.88
CA ASN A 92 14.26 -3.77 -0.98
C ASN A 92 13.36 -5.00 -0.70
N VAL A 93 13.69 -6.14 -1.30
CA VAL A 93 12.91 -7.39 -1.15
C VAL A 93 12.87 -7.92 0.29
N PRO A 94 13.93 -7.82 1.12
CA PRO A 94 13.84 -8.21 2.53
C PRO A 94 12.68 -7.54 3.30
N GLU A 95 12.27 -6.33 2.93
CA GLU A 95 11.08 -5.66 3.50
C GLU A 95 9.74 -6.37 3.20
N PHE A 96 9.69 -7.34 2.28
CA PHE A 96 8.51 -8.21 2.12
C PHE A 96 8.39 -9.22 3.26
N ASN A 97 9.52 -9.72 3.77
CA ASN A 97 9.54 -10.69 4.85
C ASN A 97 9.38 -9.98 6.20
N SER A 98 8.28 -9.25 6.35
CA SER A 98 7.97 -8.54 7.59
C SER A 98 7.84 -9.55 8.73
N SER A 99 8.41 -9.21 9.89
CA SER A 99 8.24 -9.98 11.11
C SER A 99 6.75 -10.17 11.48
N PRO A 100 6.42 -11.19 12.27
CA PRO A 100 5.06 -11.37 12.80
C PRO A 100 4.54 -10.11 13.49
N SER A 101 3.21 -10.01 13.62
CA SER A 101 2.58 -8.94 14.39
C SER A 101 3.15 -8.88 15.82
N GLY A 102 3.71 -7.73 16.20
CA GLY A 102 4.19 -7.45 17.57
C GLY A 102 3.10 -7.06 18.56
N ALA A 103 1.83 -7.30 18.22
CA ALA A 103 0.68 -6.87 19.00
C ALA A 103 0.50 -7.71 20.29
N SER A 104 0.00 -7.07 21.35
CA SER A 104 -0.47 -7.78 22.55
C SER A 104 -1.61 -8.75 22.22
N GLU A 105 -1.85 -9.74 23.07
CA GLU A 105 -2.86 -10.78 22.81
C GLU A 105 -4.26 -10.21 22.50
N GLY A 106 -4.69 -9.18 23.22
CA GLY A 106 -5.96 -8.50 22.99
C GLY A 106 -6.05 -7.82 21.63
N SER A 107 -5.00 -7.09 21.25
CA SER A 107 -4.89 -6.45 19.93
C SER A 107 -4.77 -7.49 18.80
N LEU A 108 -4.06 -8.59 19.05
CA LEU A 108 -3.86 -9.67 18.08
C LEU A 108 -5.17 -10.38 17.73
N ARG A 109 -6.09 -10.56 18.69
CA ARG A 109 -7.43 -11.09 18.39
C ARG A 109 -8.20 -10.21 17.43
N LYS A 110 -8.14 -8.88 17.60
CA LYS A 110 -8.80 -7.95 16.68
C LYS A 110 -8.16 -7.97 15.29
N ILE A 111 -6.82 -7.99 15.23
CA ILE A 111 -6.07 -8.12 13.98
C ILE A 111 -6.45 -9.41 13.25
N ARG A 112 -6.42 -10.57 13.93
CA ARG A 112 -6.79 -11.86 13.32
C ARG A 112 -8.19 -11.82 12.74
N ARG A 113 -9.17 -11.30 13.50
CA ARG A 113 -10.54 -11.14 13.00
C ARG A 113 -10.60 -10.29 11.72
N ALA A 114 -9.94 -9.14 11.69
CA ALA A 114 -9.91 -8.28 10.51
C ALA A 114 -9.26 -8.97 9.30
N LEU A 115 -8.17 -9.70 9.51
CA LEU A 115 -7.49 -10.47 8.46
C LEU A 115 -8.35 -11.65 7.98
N ASP A 116 -9.05 -12.35 8.88
CA ASP A 116 -9.93 -13.46 8.53
C ASP A 116 -11.17 -12.99 7.76
N ASP A 117 -11.77 -11.87 8.16
CA ASP A 117 -12.86 -11.22 7.41
C ASP A 117 -12.38 -10.86 5.98
N THR A 118 -11.16 -10.33 5.86
CA THR A 118 -10.52 -10.00 4.58
C THR A 118 -10.25 -11.26 3.74
N LYS A 119 -9.72 -12.33 4.34
CA LYS A 119 -9.47 -13.62 3.67
C LYS A 119 -10.77 -14.22 3.16
N ALA A 120 -11.83 -14.18 3.96
CA ALA A 120 -13.14 -14.68 3.59
C ALA A 120 -13.70 -13.92 2.38
N PHE A 121 -13.63 -12.58 2.40
CA PHE A 121 -14.00 -11.74 1.26
C PHE A 121 -13.21 -12.08 -0.01
N LEU A 122 -11.89 -12.21 0.11
CA LEU A 122 -11.01 -12.57 -1.01
C LEU A 122 -11.09 -14.05 -1.42
N SER A 123 -11.99 -14.83 -0.82
CA SER A 123 -12.15 -16.27 -1.07
C SER A 123 -10.85 -17.07 -0.90
N VAL A 124 -9.98 -16.63 0.03
CA VAL A 124 -8.72 -17.29 0.36
C VAL A 124 -9.03 -18.60 1.09
N ARG A 125 -8.72 -19.73 0.46
CA ARG A 125 -8.93 -21.06 1.05
C ARG A 125 -7.79 -21.52 1.95
N SER A 126 -6.64 -20.83 1.89
CA SER A 126 -5.48 -21.20 2.69
C SER A 126 -5.71 -20.95 4.18
N LYS A 127 -5.24 -21.89 5.00
CA LYS A 127 -5.17 -21.75 6.47
C LYS A 127 -3.93 -20.98 6.94
N THR A 128 -3.17 -20.36 6.02
CA THR A 128 -2.02 -19.53 6.37
C THR A 128 -2.42 -18.45 7.37
N GLU A 129 -1.67 -18.35 8.47
CA GLU A 129 -1.83 -17.30 9.48
C GLU A 129 -1.18 -16.01 8.99
N TRP A 130 -2.00 -15.09 8.47
CA TRP A 130 -1.53 -13.81 7.91
C TRP A 130 -0.84 -12.89 8.93
N THR A 131 -0.93 -13.21 10.23
CA THR A 131 -0.20 -12.48 11.28
C THR A 131 1.27 -12.87 11.42
N GLN A 132 1.73 -13.94 10.75
CA GLN A 132 3.08 -14.49 10.96
C GLN A 132 4.07 -14.10 9.85
N CYS A 133 3.70 -14.25 8.59
CA CYS A 133 4.56 -13.96 7.43
C CYS A 133 3.84 -12.99 6.49
N PHE A 134 4.60 -12.09 5.87
CA PHE A 134 4.07 -11.05 4.97
C PHE A 134 2.94 -10.21 5.60
N TYR A 135 3.00 -10.04 6.93
CA TYR A 135 1.98 -9.35 7.72
C TYR A 135 1.74 -7.91 7.25
N GLN A 136 2.79 -7.20 6.80
CA GLN A 136 2.61 -5.88 6.21
C GLN A 136 1.70 -5.94 4.97
N TYR A 137 2.00 -6.79 4.00
CA TYR A 137 1.16 -6.94 2.81
C TYR A 137 -0.30 -7.30 3.18
N ALA A 138 -0.47 -8.26 4.08
CA ALA A 138 -1.78 -8.68 4.59
C ALA A 138 -2.56 -7.55 5.28
N ASN A 139 -1.89 -6.73 6.11
CA ASN A 139 -2.56 -5.65 6.82
C ASN A 139 -2.98 -4.50 5.89
N ARG A 140 -2.25 -4.27 4.78
CA ARG A 140 -2.61 -3.27 3.77
C ARG A 140 -3.85 -3.70 2.99
N LEU A 141 -3.92 -4.97 2.59
CA LEU A 141 -5.13 -5.54 2.00
C LEU A 141 -6.34 -5.42 2.94
N ALA A 142 -6.15 -5.66 4.24
CA ALA A 142 -7.23 -5.54 5.21
C ALA A 142 -7.74 -4.09 5.35
N HIS A 143 -6.87 -3.08 5.26
CA HIS A 143 -7.29 -1.69 5.28
C HIS A 143 -7.99 -1.25 3.98
N LEU A 144 -7.55 -1.78 2.84
CA LEU A 144 -8.28 -1.58 1.57
C LEU A 144 -9.68 -2.19 1.65
N TYR A 145 -9.81 -3.44 2.12
CA TYR A 145 -11.09 -4.09 2.37
C TYR A 145 -11.98 -3.28 3.32
N PHE A 146 -11.40 -2.74 4.40
CA PHE A 146 -12.10 -1.92 5.38
C PHE A 146 -12.67 -0.62 4.79
N LEU A 147 -11.90 0.09 3.96
CA LEU A 147 -12.42 1.29 3.31
C LEU A 147 -13.47 0.91 2.25
N LYS A 148 -13.10 0.02 1.33
CA LYS A 148 -13.87 -0.22 0.12
C LYS A 148 -15.13 -1.04 0.35
N GLU A 149 -15.02 -2.15 1.05
CA GLU A 149 -16.10 -3.12 1.17
C GLU A 149 -16.88 -2.96 2.46
N VAL A 150 -16.21 -2.57 3.55
CA VAL A 150 -16.91 -2.37 4.84
C VAL A 150 -17.54 -0.98 4.92
N ASN A 151 -16.90 0.06 4.37
CA ASN A 151 -17.38 1.44 4.48
C ASN A 151 -17.83 2.07 3.15
N GLU A 152 -17.82 1.32 2.05
CA GLU A 152 -18.25 1.78 0.72
C GLU A 152 -17.48 3.02 0.22
N VAL A 153 -16.21 3.14 0.62
CA VAL A 153 -15.31 4.22 0.21
C VAL A 153 -14.56 3.79 -1.02
N ASP A 154 -14.67 4.52 -2.14
CA ASP A 154 -13.88 4.17 -3.31
C ASP A 154 -12.37 4.38 -3.04
N ALA A 155 -11.65 3.27 -2.91
CA ALA A 155 -10.24 3.24 -2.61
C ALA A 155 -9.48 2.27 -3.51
N ALA A 156 -8.17 2.53 -3.64
CA ALA A 156 -7.19 1.62 -4.20
C ALA A 156 -5.95 1.56 -3.30
N LEU A 157 -5.27 0.43 -3.32
CA LEU A 157 -3.97 0.21 -2.69
C LEU A 157 -2.89 0.23 -3.76
N VAL A 158 -1.89 1.07 -3.59
CA VAL A 158 -0.75 1.19 -4.51
C VAL A 158 0.50 0.75 -3.75
N PHE A 159 1.10 -0.34 -4.20
CA PHE A 159 2.46 -0.68 -3.82
C PHE A 159 3.44 -0.09 -4.83
N VAL A 160 4.42 0.67 -4.33
CA VAL A 160 5.46 1.32 -5.15
C VAL A 160 6.78 0.63 -4.86
N TYR A 161 7.30 -0.07 -5.85
CA TYR A 161 8.56 -0.79 -5.78
C TYR A 161 9.64 -0.01 -6.52
N PHE A 162 10.66 0.44 -5.79
CA PHE A 162 11.80 1.12 -6.39
C PHE A 162 12.78 0.08 -6.97
N VAL A 163 13.12 0.25 -8.25
CA VAL A 163 14.01 -0.62 -9.02
C VAL A 163 15.34 0.09 -9.22
N GLY A 164 16.45 -0.65 -9.16
CA GLY A 164 17.76 -0.06 -9.47
C GLY A 164 18.42 0.73 -8.33
N ASP A 165 17.90 0.64 -7.10
CA ASP A 165 18.50 1.33 -5.94
C ASP A 165 19.80 0.66 -5.50
N ASP A 166 20.93 1.30 -5.83
CA ASP A 166 22.29 0.86 -5.48
C ASP A 166 22.70 1.30 -4.07
N THR A 167 21.85 2.04 -3.35
CA THR A 167 22.09 2.46 -1.97
C THR A 167 21.66 1.43 -0.94
N VAL A 168 20.90 0.41 -1.36
CA VAL A 168 20.49 -0.70 -0.51
C VAL A 168 21.71 -1.58 -0.16
N PRO A 169 21.88 -1.98 1.12
CA PRO A 169 22.93 -2.91 1.53
C PRO A 169 22.93 -4.20 0.67
N ASP A 170 24.10 -4.81 0.49
CA ASP A 170 24.34 -6.03 -0.30
C ASP A 170 24.27 -5.89 -1.84
N ARG A 171 24.16 -4.67 -2.39
CA ARG A 171 24.44 -4.32 -3.81
C ARG A 171 23.75 -5.22 -4.87
N ASN A 172 22.58 -5.76 -4.57
CA ASN A 172 21.77 -6.44 -5.58
C ASN A 172 20.50 -5.61 -5.83
N PRO A 173 20.60 -4.51 -6.61
CA PRO A 173 19.45 -3.66 -6.88
C PRO A 173 18.34 -4.53 -7.46
N VAL A 174 17.18 -4.49 -6.82
CA VAL A 174 16.09 -5.39 -7.17
C VAL A 174 15.57 -5.00 -8.54
N SER A 175 15.62 -5.93 -9.49
CA SER A 175 15.02 -5.74 -10.80
C SER A 175 13.50 -5.84 -10.70
N LYS A 176 12.78 -5.31 -11.70
CA LYS A 176 11.33 -5.51 -11.81
C LYS A 176 10.95 -7.00 -11.67
N ALA A 177 11.65 -7.88 -12.38
CA ALA A 177 11.43 -9.33 -12.29
C ALA A 177 11.69 -9.90 -10.88
N GLY A 178 12.65 -9.35 -10.15
CA GLY A 178 12.91 -9.73 -8.75
C GLY A 178 11.76 -9.34 -7.82
N TRP A 179 11.18 -8.15 -8.03
CA TRP A 179 9.99 -7.73 -7.29
C TRP A 179 8.76 -8.57 -7.65
N GLU A 180 8.52 -8.81 -8.94
CA GLU A 180 7.42 -9.67 -9.41
C GLU A 180 7.49 -11.07 -8.77
N ALA A 181 8.68 -11.68 -8.74
CA ALA A 181 8.88 -12.96 -8.07
C ALA A 181 8.63 -12.90 -6.55
N ALA A 182 8.97 -11.81 -5.88
CA ALA A 182 8.70 -11.62 -4.46
C ALA A 182 7.19 -11.44 -4.18
N ILE A 183 6.49 -10.69 -5.03
CA ILE A 183 5.04 -10.48 -4.95
C ILE A 183 4.30 -11.81 -5.20
N ASP A 184 4.71 -12.57 -6.21
CA ASP A 184 4.16 -13.90 -6.50
C ASP A 184 4.38 -14.85 -5.32
N LEU A 185 5.57 -14.85 -4.72
CA LEU A 185 5.86 -15.65 -3.54
C LEU A 185 4.96 -15.27 -2.35
N ALA A 186 4.86 -13.97 -2.05
CA ALA A 186 4.07 -13.47 -0.93
C ALA A 186 2.59 -13.81 -1.11
N THR A 187 2.04 -13.55 -2.29
CA THR A 187 0.62 -13.76 -2.58
C THR A 187 0.28 -15.26 -2.65
N HIS A 188 1.17 -16.08 -3.21
CA HIS A 188 1.03 -17.54 -3.17
C HIS A 188 1.02 -18.06 -1.73
N HIS A 189 1.95 -17.61 -0.89
CA HIS A 189 2.02 -17.99 0.52
C HIS A 189 0.75 -17.59 1.29
N LEU A 190 0.26 -16.37 1.05
CA LEU A 190 -0.96 -15.85 1.67
C LEU A 190 -2.23 -16.50 1.07
N GLY A 191 -2.14 -17.16 -0.08
CA GLY A 191 -3.27 -17.76 -0.79
C GLY A 191 -4.15 -16.75 -1.54
N VAL A 192 -3.62 -15.54 -1.79
CA VAL A 192 -4.30 -14.45 -2.50
C VAL A 192 -4.23 -14.68 -4.01
N ARG A 193 -5.34 -14.45 -4.71
CA ARG A 193 -5.39 -14.51 -6.18
C ARG A 193 -5.16 -13.12 -6.78
N LEU A 194 -3.91 -12.80 -7.09
CA LEU A 194 -3.49 -11.52 -7.70
C LEU A 194 -4.33 -11.12 -8.92
N HIS A 195 -4.75 -12.11 -9.71
CA HIS A 195 -5.47 -11.88 -10.96
C HIS A 195 -6.99 -11.95 -10.85
N SER A 196 -7.54 -12.00 -9.63
CA SER A 196 -8.99 -11.83 -9.46
C SER A 196 -9.43 -10.43 -9.93
N PRO A 197 -10.67 -10.27 -10.45
CA PRO A 197 -11.14 -8.96 -10.91
C PRO A 197 -11.01 -7.87 -9.85
N TRP A 198 -11.43 -8.16 -8.61
CA TRP A 198 -11.33 -7.20 -7.52
C TRP A 198 -9.90 -6.76 -7.23
N MET A 199 -8.93 -7.68 -7.24
CA MET A 199 -7.51 -7.31 -7.03
C MET A 199 -7.00 -6.44 -8.17
N ARG A 200 -7.28 -6.79 -9.43
CA ARG A 200 -6.81 -6.04 -10.62
C ARG A 200 -7.37 -4.63 -10.72
N ASP A 201 -8.54 -4.38 -10.13
CA ASP A 201 -9.19 -3.08 -10.19
C ASP A 201 -8.85 -2.20 -8.99
N ASN A 202 -8.33 -2.77 -7.90
CA ASN A 202 -8.15 -2.06 -6.62
C ASN A 202 -6.74 -2.15 -6.02
N VAL A 203 -5.87 -3.00 -6.54
CA VAL A 203 -4.47 -3.13 -6.08
C VAL A 203 -3.56 -2.91 -7.28
N ALA A 204 -2.66 -1.95 -7.16
CA ALA A 204 -1.67 -1.62 -8.17
C ALA A 204 -0.26 -1.89 -7.65
N ASP A 205 0.47 -2.76 -8.36
CA ASP A 205 1.90 -2.97 -8.17
C ASP A 205 2.63 -2.10 -9.21
N VAL A 206 3.24 -1.01 -8.74
CA VAL A 206 3.91 0.00 -9.58
C VAL A 206 5.42 -0.10 -9.39
N PHE A 207 6.17 -0.09 -10.49
CA PHE A 207 7.64 -0.22 -10.47
C PHE A 207 8.26 1.07 -10.99
N ILE A 208 9.10 1.71 -10.19
CA ILE A 208 9.75 2.98 -10.53
C ILE A 208 11.26 2.78 -10.55
N ASP A 209 11.91 3.01 -11.69
CA ASP A 209 13.36 3.02 -11.77
C ASP A 209 13.91 4.27 -11.06
N VAL A 210 14.78 4.07 -10.07
CA VAL A 210 15.36 5.20 -9.33
C VAL A 210 16.19 6.12 -10.23
N ASN A 211 16.69 5.63 -11.37
CA ASN A 211 17.42 6.46 -12.33
C ASN A 211 16.54 7.56 -12.94
N ASP A 212 15.24 7.35 -13.05
CA ASP A 212 14.29 8.39 -13.48
C ASP A 212 14.10 9.48 -12.42
N LEU A 213 14.45 9.18 -11.16
CA LEU A 213 14.33 10.08 -10.02
C LEU A 213 15.66 10.73 -9.61
N ARG A 214 16.80 10.07 -9.86
CA ARG A 214 18.16 10.53 -9.48
C ARG A 214 18.45 11.98 -9.89
N PRO A 215 18.09 12.47 -11.09
CA PRO A 215 18.33 13.86 -11.47
C PRO A 215 17.69 14.88 -10.52
N PHE A 216 16.60 14.50 -9.85
CA PHE A 216 15.81 15.37 -8.98
C PHE A 216 16.19 15.25 -7.50
N ALA A 217 16.88 14.17 -7.11
CA ALA A 217 17.22 13.89 -5.72
C ALA A 217 18.21 14.91 -5.10
N ASN A 218 19.07 15.51 -5.93
CA ASN A 218 20.12 16.44 -5.50
C ASN A 218 19.80 17.92 -5.79
N SER A 219 18.52 18.24 -6.01
CA SER A 219 18.02 19.57 -6.41
C SER A 219 17.08 20.24 -5.42
#